data_AF-A0A1B8GFN2-F1
#
_entry.id   AF-A0A1B8GFN2-F1
#
_cell.length_a   1.000
_cell.length_b   1.000
_cell.length_c   1.000
_cell.angle_alpha   90.00
_cell.angle_beta   90.00
_cell.angle_gamma   90.00
#
_symmetry.space_group_name_H-M   'P 1'
#
loop_
_entity.id
_entity.type
_entity.pdbx_description
1 polymer ?
#
loop_
_entity_poly.entity_id
_entity_poly.type
_entity_poly.pdbx_seq_one_letter_code
_entity_poly.pdbx_strand_id
1 'polypeptide(L)'
;MIPFLSGDLIEAQLRPTINGFPLCHPDLSASNIFVDNDLNITCIIDWAFESTVPVSTALMTPGLPHPRDGTEPYLDSAFKSGFITNGIYNEAKLDFRLWKCTRRAWLFTRLTILNGIQDYCYFKELYTSAYKPAEGINIPALFKASQKGHKLIELAKELADDEEWAPEILKDEEDYFSVIGKMETPDVGRKEAALIGIERRAIARKITMVSGLSQDFVADERLWRWIEKMKRDRSIYAT
;
A
#
# COMPACT_ATOMS: atom_id res chain seq x y z
N MET A 1 12.29 0.71 11.52
CA MET A 1 12.75 -0.49 12.27
C MET A 1 11.53 -1.22 12.82
N ILE A 2 10.94 -2.12 12.02
CA ILE A 2 9.79 -2.93 12.47
C ILE A 2 10.34 -3.87 13.55
N PRO A 3 9.85 -3.79 14.80
CA PRO A 3 10.27 -4.72 15.81
C PRO A 3 9.72 -6.10 15.44
N PHE A 4 10.64 -7.00 15.16
CA PHE A 4 10.54 -8.40 15.55
C PHE A 4 9.48 -9.20 14.79
N LEU A 5 9.90 -9.65 13.60
CA LEU A 5 9.79 -11.05 13.18
C LEU A 5 10.70 -11.97 14.06
N SER A 6 10.90 -11.67 15.34
CA SER A 6 11.65 -12.58 16.20
C SER A 6 10.74 -13.71 16.62
N GLY A 7 11.03 -14.87 16.03
CA GLY A 7 11.56 -16.01 16.79
C GLY A 7 10.60 -16.68 17.78
N ASP A 8 10.05 -15.96 18.74
CA ASP A 8 9.80 -16.58 20.05
C ASP A 8 8.44 -17.31 20.17
N LEU A 9 7.61 -17.26 19.12
CA LEU A 9 6.41 -18.10 18.99
C LEU A 9 6.40 -18.96 17.72
N ILE A 10 7.44 -18.84 16.88
CA ILE A 10 7.59 -19.63 15.65
C ILE A 10 8.68 -20.71 15.81
N GLU A 11 9.63 -20.52 16.73
CA GLU A 11 10.72 -21.48 17.01
C GLU A 11 10.23 -22.87 17.43
N ALA A 12 9.02 -23.00 17.99
CA ALA A 12 8.50 -24.30 18.40
C ALA A 12 7.84 -25.11 17.25
N GLN A 13 7.63 -24.55 16.05
CA GLN A 13 6.84 -25.24 15.00
C GLN A 13 7.40 -25.21 13.57
N LEU A 14 8.48 -24.47 13.29
CA LEU A 14 9.09 -24.43 11.96
C LEU A 14 10.49 -25.04 11.97
N ARG A 15 10.58 -26.36 11.71
CA ARG A 15 11.74 -26.90 10.99
C ARG A 15 11.34 -26.96 9.51
N PRO A 16 11.71 -25.97 8.67
CA PRO A 16 11.56 -26.15 7.24
C PRO A 16 12.63 -27.17 6.79
N THR A 17 12.19 -28.25 6.16
CA THR A 17 13.03 -29.29 5.54
C THR A 17 13.81 -28.81 4.31
N ILE A 18 13.77 -27.50 4.01
CA ILE A 18 14.54 -26.82 2.96
C ILE A 18 15.34 -25.72 3.65
N ASN A 19 16.64 -25.96 3.85
CA ASN A 19 17.58 -24.96 4.34
C ASN A 19 18.07 -24.11 3.16
N GLY A 20 17.90 -22.77 3.23
CA GLY A 20 18.58 -21.83 2.34
C GLY A 20 17.71 -20.69 1.81
N PHE A 21 18.36 -19.80 1.05
CA PHE A 21 17.76 -18.68 0.33
C PHE A 21 17.98 -18.90 -1.18
N PRO A 22 16.99 -19.44 -1.92
CA PRO A 22 17.12 -19.62 -3.36
C PRO A 22 17.33 -18.30 -4.10
N LEU A 23 18.04 -18.38 -5.22
CA LEU A 23 18.18 -17.28 -6.18
C LEU A 23 16.83 -17.02 -6.86
N CYS A 24 16.44 -15.76 -6.96
CA CYS A 24 15.17 -15.33 -7.53
C CYS A 24 15.37 -14.19 -8.52
N HIS A 25 14.65 -14.28 -9.63
CA HIS A 25 14.57 -13.25 -10.65
C HIS A 25 13.55 -12.17 -10.23
N PRO A 26 13.95 -10.91 -10.02
CA PRO A 26 13.07 -9.88 -9.46
C PRO A 26 11.99 -9.40 -10.45
N ASP A 27 12.25 -9.50 -11.75
CA ASP A 27 11.31 -9.09 -12.81
C ASP A 27 10.97 -10.24 -13.75
N LEU A 28 10.37 -11.31 -13.22
CA LEU A 28 9.97 -12.47 -14.02
C LEU A 28 8.70 -12.15 -14.85
N SER A 29 8.85 -11.28 -15.83
CA SER A 29 7.82 -10.80 -16.76
C SER A 29 7.83 -11.57 -18.08
N ALA A 30 6.74 -11.46 -18.84
CA ALA A 30 6.62 -12.13 -20.14
C ALA A 30 7.70 -11.69 -21.13
N SER A 31 8.23 -10.46 -21.03
CA SER A 31 9.33 -9.98 -21.88
C SER A 31 10.68 -10.63 -21.55
N ASN A 32 10.81 -11.19 -20.35
CA ASN A 32 12.05 -11.82 -19.87
C ASN A 32 12.01 -13.35 -20.00
N ILE A 33 10.93 -13.92 -20.55
CA ILE A 33 10.76 -15.36 -20.75
C ILE A 33 10.63 -15.65 -22.25
N PHE A 34 11.56 -16.41 -22.79
CA PHE A 34 11.49 -16.89 -24.18
C PHE A 34 10.97 -18.32 -24.21
N VAL A 35 10.07 -18.58 -25.15
CA VAL A 35 9.49 -19.89 -25.39
C VAL A 35 9.65 -20.32 -26.84
N ASP A 36 9.71 -21.62 -27.09
CA ASP A 36 9.64 -22.17 -28.45
C ASP A 36 8.18 -22.30 -28.95
N ASN A 37 7.99 -22.91 -30.12
CA ASN A 37 6.67 -23.11 -30.72
C ASN A 37 5.77 -24.05 -29.91
N ASP A 38 6.35 -24.89 -29.05
CA ASP A 38 5.65 -25.85 -28.19
C ASP A 38 5.46 -25.30 -26.76
N LEU A 39 5.75 -24.00 -26.55
CA LEU A 39 5.66 -23.29 -25.27
C LEU A 39 6.66 -23.76 -24.19
N ASN A 40 7.74 -24.44 -24.57
CA ASN A 40 8.81 -24.76 -23.63
C ASN A 40 9.67 -23.52 -23.39
N ILE A 41 10.02 -23.24 -22.13
CA ILE A 41 10.92 -22.14 -21.78
C ILE A 41 12.31 -22.46 -22.33
N THR A 42 12.79 -21.66 -23.27
CA THR A 42 14.13 -21.80 -23.87
C THR A 42 15.16 -20.91 -23.20
N CYS A 43 14.74 -19.77 -22.65
CA CYS A 43 15.63 -18.83 -21.98
C CYS A 43 14.86 -17.94 -21.00
N ILE A 44 15.53 -17.56 -19.90
CA ILE A 44 15.13 -16.47 -19.01
C ILE A 44 16.29 -15.48 -19.02
N ILE A 45 16.00 -14.21 -19.31
CA ILE A 45 17.01 -13.13 -19.41
C ILE A 45 16.82 -12.09 -18.31
N ASP A 46 17.72 -11.10 -18.28
CA ASP A 46 17.67 -9.91 -17.41
C ASP A 46 17.86 -10.18 -15.90
N TRP A 47 18.82 -11.07 -15.60
CA TRP A 47 19.22 -11.43 -14.23
C TRP A 47 20.03 -10.34 -13.49
N ALA A 48 20.13 -9.11 -14.01
CA ALA A 48 21.03 -8.08 -13.49
C ALA A 48 20.77 -7.68 -12.02
N PHE A 49 19.56 -7.96 -11.52
CA PHE A 49 19.14 -7.67 -10.14
C PHE A 49 18.73 -8.93 -9.36
N GLU A 50 19.20 -10.10 -9.80
CA GLU A 50 18.94 -11.36 -9.09
C GLU A 50 19.37 -11.28 -7.62
N SER A 51 18.57 -11.88 -6.74
CA SER A 51 18.85 -11.88 -5.31
C SER A 51 18.40 -13.18 -4.66
N THR A 52 19.00 -13.51 -3.52
CA THR A 52 18.56 -14.66 -2.73
C THR A 52 17.38 -14.24 -1.85
N VAL A 53 16.32 -15.03 -1.86
CA VAL A 53 15.05 -14.72 -1.16
C VAL A 53 14.60 -15.89 -0.29
N PRO A 54 13.70 -15.68 0.68
CA PRO A 54 13.04 -16.78 1.38
C PRO A 54 12.32 -17.70 0.39
N VAL A 55 12.29 -19.01 0.66
CA VAL A 55 11.66 -20.01 -0.21
C VAL A 55 10.20 -19.66 -0.54
N SER A 56 9.45 -19.10 0.40
CA SER A 56 8.06 -18.65 0.15
C SER A 56 7.96 -17.56 -0.91
N THR A 57 9.00 -16.74 -1.08
CA THR A 57 9.05 -15.69 -2.11
C THR A 57 9.37 -16.29 -3.47
N ALA A 58 10.32 -17.23 -3.53
CA ALA A 58 10.66 -17.92 -4.78
C ALA A 58 9.52 -18.82 -5.30
N LEU A 59 8.64 -19.29 -4.43
CA LEU A 59 7.45 -20.09 -4.78
C LEU A 59 6.21 -19.24 -5.08
N MET A 60 6.32 -17.92 -5.13
CA MET A 60 5.22 -17.07 -5.58
C MET A 60 4.94 -17.33 -7.06
N THR A 61 3.67 -17.58 -7.40
CA THR A 61 3.24 -17.65 -8.79
C THR A 61 3.57 -16.32 -9.48
N PRO A 62 4.31 -16.32 -10.59
CA PRO A 62 4.59 -15.09 -11.31
C PRO A 62 3.31 -14.54 -11.95
N GLY A 63 3.05 -13.25 -11.73
CA GLY A 63 2.05 -12.51 -12.49
C GLY A 63 2.54 -12.28 -13.91
N LEU A 64 1.67 -12.51 -14.90
CA LEU A 64 1.94 -12.25 -16.31
C LEU A 64 0.82 -11.37 -16.90
N PRO A 65 1.15 -10.45 -17.82
CA PRO A 65 2.46 -10.23 -18.44
C PRO A 65 3.50 -9.55 -17.55
N HIS A 66 3.10 -8.89 -16.46
CA HIS A 66 4.02 -8.22 -15.54
C HIS A 66 3.92 -8.84 -14.12
N PRO A 67 5.04 -9.00 -13.38
CA PRO A 67 5.04 -9.47 -11.98
C PRO A 67 4.14 -8.72 -11.00
N ARG A 68 3.65 -7.53 -11.38
CA ARG A 68 2.72 -6.72 -10.60
C ARG A 68 1.29 -7.24 -10.68
N ASP A 69 0.98 -7.99 -11.74
CA ASP A 69 -0.35 -8.46 -12.02
C ASP A 69 -0.72 -9.54 -10.99
N GLY A 70 -1.96 -9.48 -10.52
CA GLY A 70 -2.50 -10.54 -9.67
C GLY A 70 -2.62 -11.83 -10.47
N THR A 71 -2.54 -12.96 -9.77
CA THR A 71 -2.75 -14.28 -10.37
C THR A 71 -4.15 -14.77 -10.08
N GLU A 72 -4.76 -15.43 -11.06
CA GLU A 72 -6.03 -16.14 -10.86
C GLU A 72 -5.79 -17.48 -10.13
N PRO A 73 -6.74 -17.96 -9.30
CA PRO A 73 -6.55 -19.17 -8.50
C PRO A 73 -6.21 -20.43 -9.32
N TYR A 74 -6.68 -20.51 -10.56
CA TYR A 74 -6.35 -21.63 -11.45
C TYR A 74 -4.89 -21.58 -11.92
N LEU A 75 -4.31 -20.38 -12.12
CA LEU A 75 -2.91 -20.20 -12.48
C LEU A 75 -2.00 -20.55 -11.30
N ASP A 76 -2.37 -20.16 -10.09
CA ASP A 76 -1.66 -20.56 -8.87
C ASP A 76 -1.61 -22.09 -8.73
N SER A 77 -2.74 -22.75 -9.01
CA SER A 77 -2.84 -24.20 -8.97
C SER A 77 -2.00 -24.87 -10.06
N ALA A 78 -2.03 -24.34 -11.29
CA ALA A 78 -1.24 -24.85 -12.40
C ALA A 78 0.26 -24.68 -12.16
N PHE A 79 0.70 -23.50 -11.72
CA PHE A 79 2.10 -23.23 -11.38
C PHE A 79 2.59 -24.16 -10.26
N LYS A 80 1.82 -24.27 -9.17
CA LYS A 80 2.15 -25.18 -8.07
C LYS A 80 2.26 -26.63 -8.54
N SER A 81 1.30 -27.11 -9.34
CA SER A 81 1.33 -28.47 -9.88
C SER A 81 2.56 -28.68 -10.76
N GLY A 82 2.84 -27.76 -11.69
CA GLY A 82 3.99 -27.84 -12.58
C GLY A 82 5.32 -27.84 -11.82
N PHE A 83 5.43 -27.02 -10.77
CA PHE A 83 6.60 -26.98 -9.90
C PHE A 83 6.80 -28.28 -9.12
N ILE A 84 5.74 -28.90 -8.62
CA ILE A 84 5.80 -30.18 -7.90
C ILE A 84 6.17 -31.32 -8.85
N THR A 85 5.52 -31.39 -10.02
CA THR A 85 5.75 -32.48 -10.99
C THR A 85 7.15 -32.44 -11.60
N ASN A 86 7.69 -31.25 -11.88
CA ASN A 86 9.00 -31.08 -12.52
C ASN A 86 10.12 -30.75 -11.54
N GLY A 87 9.80 -30.61 -10.25
CA GLY A 87 10.75 -30.23 -9.21
C GLY A 87 11.69 -31.38 -8.85
N ILE A 88 12.97 -31.04 -8.65
CA ILE A 88 13.96 -31.96 -8.05
C ILE A 88 13.64 -32.25 -6.57
N TYR A 89 12.89 -31.35 -5.94
CA TYR A 89 12.46 -31.45 -4.54
C TYR A 89 11.23 -32.36 -4.43
N ASN A 90 11.44 -33.57 -3.91
CA ASN A 90 10.39 -34.53 -3.60
C ASN A 90 9.27 -33.85 -2.77
N GLU A 91 8.00 -33.98 -3.20
CA GLU A 91 6.82 -33.30 -2.63
C GLU A 91 6.73 -33.45 -1.09
N ALA A 92 7.22 -34.58 -0.56
CA ALA A 92 7.34 -34.87 0.86
C ALA A 92 8.26 -33.90 1.66
N LYS A 93 9.11 -33.09 1.01
CA LYS A 93 10.02 -32.11 1.64
C LYS A 93 9.51 -30.67 1.58
N LEU A 94 8.59 -30.35 0.67
CA LEU A 94 7.99 -29.02 0.56
C LEU A 94 6.76 -28.97 1.46
N ASP A 95 6.99 -28.54 2.70
CA ASP A 95 5.93 -28.33 3.69
C ASP A 95 4.78 -27.51 3.09
N PHE A 96 3.55 -28.05 3.12
CA PHE A 96 2.33 -27.36 2.68
C PHE A 96 2.18 -25.96 3.30
N ARG A 97 2.77 -25.73 4.47
CA ARG A 97 2.82 -24.41 5.13
C ARG A 97 3.60 -23.37 4.31
N LEU A 98 4.59 -23.75 3.50
CA LEU A 98 5.33 -22.83 2.61
C LEU A 98 4.42 -22.23 1.54
N TRP A 99 3.55 -23.04 0.93
CA TRP A 99 2.54 -22.57 -0.02
C TRP A 99 1.49 -21.67 0.60
N LYS A 100 1.21 -21.79 1.91
CA LYS A 100 0.37 -20.80 2.62
C LYS A 100 1.11 -19.46 2.83
N CYS A 101 2.43 -19.49 2.87
CA CYS A 101 3.25 -18.31 3.02
C CYS A 101 3.45 -17.55 1.70
N THR A 102 3.29 -18.19 0.53
CA THR A 102 3.49 -17.53 -0.78
C THR A 102 2.53 -16.35 -0.97
N ARG A 103 1.24 -16.50 -0.61
CA ARG A 103 0.28 -15.37 -0.68
C ARG A 103 0.67 -14.22 0.23
N ARG A 104 1.15 -14.52 1.45
CA ARG A 104 1.62 -13.49 2.39
C ARG A 104 2.89 -12.82 1.90
N ALA A 105 3.82 -13.58 1.31
CA ALA A 105 5.03 -13.05 0.69
C ALA A 105 4.68 -12.13 -0.49
N TRP A 106 3.73 -12.53 -1.35
CA TRP A 106 3.25 -11.71 -2.45
C TRP A 106 2.67 -10.38 -1.97
N LEU A 107 1.75 -10.42 -0.99
CA LEU A 107 1.16 -9.21 -0.40
C LEU A 107 2.22 -8.30 0.23
N PHE A 108 3.18 -8.88 0.96
CA PHE A 108 4.26 -8.14 1.58
C PHE A 108 5.14 -7.44 0.54
N THR A 109 5.60 -8.16 -0.48
CA THR A 109 6.42 -7.62 -1.56
C THR A 109 5.71 -6.45 -2.28
N ARG A 110 4.40 -6.58 -2.54
CA ARG A 110 3.60 -5.49 -3.14
C ARG A 110 3.60 -4.23 -2.27
N LEU A 111 3.42 -4.38 -0.95
CA LEU A 111 3.42 -3.26 -0.02
C LEU A 111 4.80 -2.61 0.11
N THR A 112 5.89 -3.37 0.10
CA THR A 112 7.24 -2.82 0.27
C THR A 112 7.79 -2.13 -0.97
N ILE A 113 7.28 -2.46 -2.16
CA ILE A 113 7.67 -1.79 -3.41
C ILE A 113 6.98 -0.43 -3.55
N LEU A 114 5.93 -0.15 -2.75
CA LEU A 114 5.21 1.13 -2.73
C LEU A 114 4.71 1.56 -4.13
N ASN A 115 4.25 0.59 -4.91
CA ASN A 115 3.86 0.76 -6.32
C ASN A 115 2.49 0.11 -6.60
N GLY A 116 1.61 0.15 -5.60
CA GLY A 116 0.23 -0.36 -5.68
C GLY A 116 -0.78 0.77 -5.54
N ILE A 117 -1.93 0.61 -6.20
CA ILE A 117 -3.08 1.53 -6.06
C ILE A 117 -4.03 1.04 -4.95
N GLN A 118 -3.90 -0.22 -4.52
CA GLN A 118 -4.78 -0.91 -3.57
C GLN A 118 -4.05 -1.31 -2.28
N ASP A 119 -3.05 -0.55 -1.85
CA ASP A 119 -2.20 -0.89 -0.70
C ASP A 119 -2.99 -1.14 0.58
N TYR A 120 -4.09 -0.40 0.79
CA TYR A 120 -5.00 -0.66 1.90
C TYR A 120 -5.58 -2.08 1.88
N CYS A 121 -6.04 -2.55 0.71
CA CYS A 121 -6.60 -3.89 0.55
C CYS A 121 -5.54 -4.97 0.78
N TYR A 122 -4.34 -4.76 0.23
CA TYR A 122 -3.23 -5.71 0.40
C TYR A 122 -2.78 -5.79 1.86
N PHE A 123 -2.67 -4.65 2.55
CA PHE A 123 -2.34 -4.60 3.98
C PHE A 123 -3.40 -5.29 4.82
N LYS A 124 -4.68 -5.03 4.55
CA LYS A 124 -5.80 -5.67 5.25
C LYS A 124 -5.72 -7.19 5.12
N GLU A 125 -5.53 -7.69 3.91
CA GLU A 125 -5.44 -9.12 3.64
C GLU A 125 -4.23 -9.74 4.35
N LEU A 126 -3.06 -9.11 4.24
CA LEU A 126 -1.83 -9.59 4.88
C LEU A 126 -1.98 -9.65 6.41
N TYR A 127 -2.48 -8.57 7.01
CA TYR A 127 -2.69 -8.48 8.45
C TYR A 127 -3.68 -9.55 8.94
N THR A 128 -4.81 -9.70 8.24
CA THR A 128 -5.82 -10.74 8.57
C THR A 128 -5.22 -12.13 8.50
N SER A 129 -4.44 -12.40 7.45
CA SER A 129 -3.80 -13.71 7.23
C SER A 129 -2.72 -14.02 8.26
N ALA A 130 -1.97 -13.01 8.73
CA ALA A 130 -0.93 -13.17 9.73
C ALA A 130 -1.47 -13.31 11.16
N TYR A 131 -2.38 -12.41 11.57
CA TYR A 131 -2.81 -12.29 12.96
C TYR A 131 -4.14 -12.99 13.27
N LYS A 132 -4.93 -13.35 12.25
CA LYS A 132 -6.24 -14.02 12.38
C LYS A 132 -7.12 -13.46 13.51
N PRO A 133 -7.42 -12.14 13.48
CA PRO A 133 -8.22 -11.51 14.53
C PRO A 133 -9.62 -12.12 14.59
N ALA A 134 -10.16 -12.23 15.81
CA ALA A 134 -11.48 -12.82 16.07
C ALA A 134 -12.64 -11.93 15.59
N GLU A 135 -12.41 -10.62 15.47
CA GLU A 135 -13.40 -9.62 15.06
C GLU A 135 -12.93 -8.84 13.82
N GLY A 136 -13.84 -8.01 13.27
CA GLY A 136 -13.54 -7.12 12.16
C GLY A 136 -12.38 -6.17 12.48
N ILE A 137 -11.44 -6.03 11.54
CA ILE A 137 -10.22 -5.25 11.75
C ILE A 137 -10.48 -3.77 11.48
N ASN A 138 -10.26 -2.92 12.49
CA ASN A 138 -10.20 -1.48 12.33
C ASN A 138 -8.75 -1.04 12.06
N ILE A 139 -8.33 -1.08 10.79
CA ILE A 139 -6.99 -0.67 10.35
C ILE A 139 -6.65 0.79 10.71
N PRO A 140 -7.55 1.77 10.49
CA PRO A 140 -7.29 3.14 10.94
C PRO A 140 -6.93 3.25 12.41
N ALA A 141 -7.65 2.54 13.29
CA ALA A 141 -7.34 2.51 14.71
C ALA A 141 -5.97 1.88 15.00
N LEU A 142 -5.60 0.80 14.28
CA LEU A 142 -4.27 0.19 14.39
C LEU A 142 -3.16 1.17 14.04
N PHE A 143 -3.27 1.88 12.90
CA PHE A 143 -2.25 2.87 12.52
C PHE A 143 -2.16 4.02 13.51
N LYS A 144 -3.30 4.55 13.98
CA LYS A 144 -3.31 5.61 15.00
C LYS A 144 -2.70 5.15 16.33
N ALA A 145 -2.92 3.90 16.72
CA ALA A 145 -2.26 3.32 17.90
C ALA A 145 -0.74 3.17 17.67
N SER A 146 -0.32 2.69 16.50
CA SER A 146 1.10 2.56 16.14
C SER A 146 1.82 3.91 16.12
N GLN A 147 1.18 4.97 15.61
CA GLN A 147 1.74 6.33 15.58
C GLN A 147 2.09 6.89 16.97
N LYS A 148 1.44 6.40 18.04
CA LYS A 148 1.76 6.78 19.43
C LYS A 148 3.02 6.10 19.96
N GLY A 149 3.68 5.25 19.16
CA GLY A 149 4.93 4.60 19.54
C GLY A 149 6.08 5.61 19.63
N HIS A 150 6.88 5.53 20.70
CA HIS A 150 7.98 6.46 20.99
C HIS A 150 8.87 6.76 19.77
N LYS A 151 9.29 5.72 19.04
CA LYS A 151 10.14 5.86 17.85
C LYS A 151 9.51 6.69 16.73
N LEU A 152 8.20 6.56 16.52
CA LEU A 152 7.50 7.32 15.48
C LEU A 152 7.25 8.76 15.93
N ILE A 153 7.01 8.98 17.22
CA ILE A 153 6.92 10.33 17.80
C ILE A 153 8.26 11.06 17.68
N GLU A 154 9.37 10.39 17.98
CA GLU A 154 10.72 10.94 17.88
C GLU A 154 11.07 11.26 16.43
N LEU A 155 10.86 10.32 15.52
CA LEU A 155 11.05 10.55 14.08
C LEU A 155 10.17 11.70 13.56
N ALA A 156 8.93 11.81 14.04
CA ALA A 156 8.04 12.91 13.66
C ALA A 156 8.56 14.28 14.15
N LYS A 157 9.26 14.33 15.30
CA LYS A 157 9.91 15.55 15.77
C LYS A 157 11.13 15.90 14.93
N GLU A 158 11.97 14.91 14.62
CA GLU A 158 13.14 15.10 13.74
C GLU A 158 12.72 15.64 12.37
N LEU A 159 11.67 15.04 11.78
CA LEU A 159 11.14 15.51 10.49
C LEU A 159 10.46 16.88 10.57
N ALA A 160 9.91 17.26 11.73
CA ALA A 160 9.33 18.58 11.93
C ALA A 160 10.40 19.68 11.99
N ASP A 161 11.63 19.34 12.41
CA ASP A 161 12.76 20.28 12.41
C ASP A 161 13.28 20.55 10.97
N ASP A 162 13.02 19.62 10.05
CA ASP A 162 13.35 19.71 8.61
C ASP A 162 12.18 20.26 7.76
N GLU A 163 11.00 20.47 8.34
CA GLU A 163 9.81 20.98 7.64
C GLU A 163 10.01 22.46 7.25
N GLU A 164 9.61 22.83 6.02
CA GLU A 164 9.77 24.19 5.47
C GLU A 164 9.29 25.28 6.44
N TRP A 165 9.96 26.43 6.41
CA TRP A 165 9.72 27.50 7.37
C TRP A 165 8.24 27.91 7.34
N ALA A 166 7.59 28.07 8.50
CA ALA A 166 6.14 28.38 8.57
C ALA A 166 5.66 29.50 7.62
N PRO A 167 6.45 30.54 7.29
CA PRO A 167 6.09 31.55 6.29
C PRO A 167 6.08 31.06 4.83
N GLU A 168 6.90 30.09 4.46
CA GLU A 168 6.92 29.47 3.12
C GLU A 168 5.65 28.64 2.92
N ILE A 169 5.30 27.81 3.90
CA ILE A 169 4.01 27.08 3.92
C ILE A 169 2.82 28.04 3.82
N LEU A 170 2.85 29.16 4.54
CA LEU A 170 1.77 30.15 4.50
C LEU A 170 1.62 30.80 3.12
N LYS A 171 2.74 31.06 2.46
CA LYS A 171 2.79 31.62 1.10
C LYS A 171 2.30 30.60 0.08
N ASP A 172 2.77 29.35 0.16
CA ASP A 172 2.36 28.28 -0.73
C ASP A 172 0.86 27.96 -0.57
N GLU A 173 0.34 27.97 0.65
CA GLU A 173 -1.10 27.90 0.89
C GLU A 173 -1.84 29.08 0.22
N GLU A 174 -1.34 30.31 0.36
CA GLU A 174 -1.96 31.49 -0.24
C GLU A 174 -1.96 31.42 -1.77
N ASP A 175 -0.83 31.04 -2.35
CA ASP A 175 -0.66 30.87 -3.79
C ASP A 175 -1.60 29.76 -4.31
N TYR A 176 -1.65 28.60 -3.66
CA TYR A 176 -2.55 27.50 -4.01
C TYR A 176 -4.02 27.92 -3.99
N PHE A 177 -4.51 28.49 -2.89
CA PHE A 177 -5.92 28.88 -2.78
C PHE A 177 -6.28 30.09 -3.67
N SER A 178 -5.31 30.92 -4.05
CA SER A 178 -5.51 31.97 -5.06
C SER A 178 -5.77 31.39 -6.45
N VAL A 179 -5.14 30.25 -6.79
CA VAL A 179 -5.34 29.55 -8.06
C VAL A 179 -6.69 28.82 -8.06
N ILE A 180 -7.03 28.11 -6.97
CA ILE A 180 -8.32 27.43 -6.83
C ILE A 180 -9.49 28.39 -7.02
N GLY A 181 -9.44 29.57 -6.39
CA GLY A 181 -10.48 30.59 -6.53
C GLY A 181 -10.71 31.04 -7.98
N LYS A 182 -9.64 31.12 -8.79
CA LYS A 182 -9.72 31.45 -10.22
C LYS A 182 -10.20 30.28 -11.09
N MET A 183 -9.90 29.05 -10.68
CA MET A 183 -10.24 27.84 -11.42
C MET A 183 -11.71 27.46 -11.29
N GLU A 184 -12.31 27.60 -10.10
CA GLU A 184 -13.71 27.20 -9.88
C GLU A 184 -14.70 28.05 -10.67
N THR A 185 -14.39 29.33 -10.88
CA THR A 185 -15.27 30.25 -11.61
C THR A 185 -14.44 31.26 -12.41
N PRO A 186 -14.01 30.92 -13.64
CA PRO A 186 -13.11 31.75 -14.43
C PRO A 186 -13.72 33.09 -14.89
N ASP A 187 -15.05 33.17 -14.97
CA ASP A 187 -15.78 34.34 -15.48
C ASP A 187 -16.16 35.37 -14.40
N VAL A 188 -15.77 35.15 -13.14
CA VAL A 188 -16.21 35.98 -12.01
C VAL A 188 -15.15 37.03 -11.66
N GLY A 189 -15.60 38.21 -11.23
CA GLY A 189 -14.72 39.33 -10.92
C GLY A 189 -13.66 38.98 -9.85
N ARG A 190 -12.49 39.64 -9.93
CA ARG A 190 -11.31 39.39 -9.07
C ARG A 190 -11.62 39.31 -7.56
N LYS A 191 -12.60 40.08 -7.08
CA LYS A 191 -13.01 40.08 -5.67
C LYS A 191 -13.69 38.78 -5.25
N GLU A 192 -14.47 38.17 -6.13
CA GLU A 192 -15.25 36.98 -5.83
C GLU A 192 -14.40 35.71 -5.92
N ALA A 193 -13.50 35.63 -6.91
CA ALA A 193 -12.48 34.58 -6.95
C ALA A 193 -11.62 34.57 -5.68
N ALA A 194 -11.27 35.75 -5.14
CA ALA A 194 -10.54 35.86 -3.88
C ALA A 194 -11.38 35.36 -2.68
N LEU A 195 -12.68 35.66 -2.64
CA LEU A 195 -13.60 35.16 -1.61
C LEU A 195 -13.71 33.62 -1.63
N ILE A 196 -13.79 33.01 -2.82
CA ILE A 196 -13.80 31.54 -2.99
C ILE A 196 -12.51 30.93 -2.44
N GLY A 197 -11.35 31.50 -2.79
CA GLY A 197 -10.06 31.05 -2.27
C GLY A 197 -9.99 31.10 -0.74
N ILE A 198 -10.42 32.22 -0.13
CA ILE A 198 -10.48 32.38 1.33
C ILE A 198 -11.41 31.35 1.96
N GLU A 199 -12.59 31.12 1.38
CA GLU A 199 -13.56 30.14 1.88
C GLU A 199 -12.97 28.72 1.84
N ARG A 200 -12.36 28.32 0.72
CA ARG A 200 -11.72 27.01 0.55
C ARG A 200 -10.58 26.80 1.54
N ARG A 201 -9.75 27.82 1.76
CA ARG A 201 -8.68 27.80 2.79
C ARG A 201 -9.25 27.62 4.19
N ALA A 202 -10.32 28.35 4.54
CA ALA A 202 -10.97 28.24 5.83
C ALA A 202 -11.57 26.85 6.06
N ILE A 203 -12.20 26.27 5.03
CA ILE A 203 -12.73 24.89 5.07
C ILE A 203 -11.58 23.90 5.29
N ALA A 204 -10.50 23.99 4.52
CA ALA A 204 -9.35 23.11 4.63
C ALA A 204 -8.74 23.14 6.04
N ARG A 205 -8.47 24.34 6.59
CA ARG A 205 -7.94 24.49 7.96
C ARG A 205 -8.88 23.91 9.01
N LYS A 206 -10.18 24.09 8.84
CA LYS A 206 -11.19 23.53 9.76
C LYS A 206 -11.24 22.01 9.69
N ILE A 207 -11.14 21.42 8.50
CA ILE A 207 -11.03 19.97 8.30
C ILE A 207 -9.76 19.44 8.98
N THR A 208 -8.61 20.09 8.77
CA THR A 208 -7.35 19.71 9.41
C THR A 208 -7.47 19.75 10.94
N MET A 209 -8.01 20.83 11.49
CA MET A 209 -8.27 20.94 12.93
C MET A 209 -9.18 19.82 13.46
N VAL A 210 -10.31 19.54 12.79
CA VAL A 210 -11.24 18.49 13.21
C VAL A 210 -10.60 17.11 13.11
N SER A 211 -9.76 16.88 12.10
CA SER A 211 -9.01 15.63 11.94
C SER A 211 -8.03 15.37 13.09
N GLY A 212 -7.43 16.44 13.64
CA GLY A 212 -6.59 16.36 14.84
C GLY A 212 -7.36 16.11 16.14
N LEU A 213 -8.62 16.57 16.22
CA LEU A 213 -9.46 16.44 17.42
C LEU A 213 -10.20 15.10 17.50
N SER A 214 -10.54 14.49 16.37
CA SER A 214 -11.34 13.26 16.32
C SER A 214 -10.55 12.07 15.80
N GLN A 215 -10.49 11.01 16.62
CA GLN A 215 -9.83 9.75 16.26
C GLN A 215 -10.57 8.96 15.18
N ASP A 216 -11.84 9.27 14.89
CA ASP A 216 -12.63 8.57 13.87
C ASP A 216 -12.97 9.47 12.68
N PHE A 217 -12.32 10.64 12.58
CA PHE A 217 -12.54 11.51 11.44
C PHE A 217 -12.05 10.85 10.14
N VAL A 218 -12.95 10.78 9.16
CA VAL A 218 -12.68 10.28 7.81
C VAL A 218 -13.17 11.34 6.82
N ALA A 219 -12.27 11.83 5.97
CA ALA A 219 -12.60 12.74 4.88
C ALA A 219 -13.07 11.95 3.65
N ASP A 220 -14.23 11.31 3.73
CA ASP A 220 -14.83 10.57 2.62
C ASP A 220 -15.85 11.40 1.82
N GLU A 221 -16.49 10.78 0.82
CA GLU A 221 -17.50 11.44 -0.01
C GLU A 221 -18.68 12.05 0.79
N ARG A 222 -18.98 11.55 2.00
CA ARG A 222 -20.08 12.06 2.82
C ARG A 222 -19.74 13.44 3.36
N LEU A 223 -18.48 13.66 3.75
CA LEU A 223 -18.00 14.96 4.18
C LEU A 223 -18.14 15.98 3.04
N TRP A 224 -17.71 15.61 1.84
CA TRP A 224 -17.76 16.51 0.68
C TRP A 224 -19.19 16.86 0.29
N ARG A 225 -20.09 15.87 0.24
CA ARG A 225 -21.53 16.10 0.01
C ARG A 225 -22.14 17.00 1.09
N TRP A 226 -21.73 16.84 2.35
CA TRP A 226 -22.19 17.70 3.44
C TRP A 226 -21.71 19.15 3.30
N ILE A 227 -20.45 19.36 2.93
CA ILE A 227 -19.90 20.71 2.67
C ILE A 227 -20.65 21.38 1.51
N GLU A 228 -20.87 20.66 0.41
CA GLU A 228 -21.63 21.18 -0.73
C GLU A 228 -23.08 21.54 -0.36
N LYS A 229 -23.74 20.69 0.44
CA LYS A 229 -25.09 20.97 0.93
C LYS A 229 -25.12 22.24 1.79
N MET A 230 -24.16 22.38 2.71
CA MET A 230 -24.07 23.57 3.58
C MET A 230 -23.81 24.85 2.79
N LYS A 231 -23.07 24.78 1.68
CA LYS A 231 -22.88 25.93 0.76
C LYS A 231 -24.19 26.32 0.09
N ARG A 232 -24.97 25.36 -0.41
CA ARG A 232 -26.29 25.62 -1.03
C ARG A 232 -27.31 26.17 -0.04
N ASP A 233 -27.33 25.64 1.18
CA ASP A 233 -28.26 26.12 2.21
C ASP A 233 -27.94 27.58 2.59
N ARG A 234 -26.66 27.96 2.67
CA ARG A 234 -26.26 29.37 2.93
C ARG A 234 -26.63 30.34 1.81
N SER A 235 -26.67 29.91 0.55
CA SER A 235 -27.08 30.79 -0.55
C SER A 235 -28.58 31.11 -0.53
N ILE A 236 -29.39 30.27 0.13
CA ILE A 236 -30.85 30.47 0.25
C ILE A 236 -31.20 31.51 1.32
N TYR A 237 -30.33 31.72 2.32
CA TYR A 237 -30.53 32.70 3.41
C TYR A 237 -29.75 34.03 3.20
N ALA A 238 -29.13 34.22 2.04
CA ALA A 238 -28.31 35.41 1.72
C ALA A 238 -28.99 36.40 0.75
N THR A 239 -30.28 36.22 0.46
CA THR A 239 -31.18 37.23 -0.17
C THR A 239 -31.93 38.01 0.89
#